data_AF-A0A530KAC1-F1
#
_entry.id   AF-A0A530KAC1-F1
#
_cell.length_a   1.000
_cell.length_b   1.000
_cell.length_c   1.000
_cell.angle_alpha   90.00
_cell.angle_beta   90.00
_cell.angle_gamma   90.00
#
_symmetry.space_group_name_H-M   'P 1'
#
loop_
_entity.id
_entity.type
_entity.pdbx_description
1 polymer ?
#
loop_
_entity_poly.entity_id
_entity_poly.type
_entity_poly.pdbx_seq_one_letter_code
_entity_poly.pdbx_strand_id
1 'polypeptide(L)'
;MSESDPPSFHLRLPPHLKAKLNAERGRNSLNREIIERLERTFEPDPSQHLADIFRPFLAKLNENDRARVLDLATAAGKIIAKGARKRR
;
A
#
# COMPACT_ATOMS: atom_id res chain seq x y z
N MET A 1 32.96 -4.75 4.88
CA MET A 1 32.81 -3.93 3.67
C MET A 1 32.30 -2.59 4.15
N SER A 2 33.04 -1.52 3.93
CA SER A 2 32.63 -0.17 4.35
C SER A 2 31.27 0.14 3.73
N GLU A 3 30.28 0.47 4.56
CA GLU A 3 29.00 0.97 4.08
C GLU A 3 29.30 2.21 3.23
N SER A 4 29.05 2.09 1.93
CA SER A 4 29.18 3.22 1.01
C SER A 4 28.09 4.22 1.35
N ASP A 5 28.40 5.52 1.24
CA ASP A 5 27.40 6.56 1.42
C ASP A 5 26.18 6.28 0.52
N PRO A 6 24.95 6.45 1.04
CA PRO A 6 23.76 6.19 0.26
C PRO A 6 23.75 7.04 -1.02
N PRO A 7 23.38 6.47 -2.17
CA PRO A 7 23.39 7.18 -3.43
C PRO A 7 22.46 8.40 -3.35
N SER A 8 22.98 9.57 -3.70
CA SER A 8 22.23 10.82 -3.69
C SER A 8 22.28 11.49 -5.06
N PHE A 9 21.19 12.15 -5.43
CA PHE A 9 21.10 12.90 -6.68
C PHE A 9 20.25 14.16 -6.48
N HIS A 10 20.49 15.16 -7.32
CA HIS A 10 19.72 16.39 -7.33
C HIS A 10 18.57 16.28 -8.33
N LEU A 11 17.33 16.29 -7.82
CA LEU A 11 16.13 16.23 -8.65
C LEU A 11 15.58 17.63 -8.91
N ARG A 12 15.42 18.00 -10.18
CA ARG A 12 14.70 19.22 -10.59
C ARG A 12 13.20 18.94 -10.64
N LEU A 13 12.44 19.60 -9.79
CA LEU A 13 10.98 19.46 -9.72
C LEU A 13 10.28 20.68 -10.32
N PRO A 14 9.19 20.51 -11.09
CA PRO A 14 8.30 21.60 -11.44
C PRO A 14 7.77 22.32 -10.18
N PRO A 15 7.62 23.66 -10.19
CA PRO A 15 7.21 24.42 -9.00
C PRO A 15 5.89 23.94 -8.39
N HIS A 16 4.90 23.61 -9.23
CA HIS A 16 3.60 23.13 -8.81
C HIS A 16 3.68 21.78 -8.07
N LEU A 17 4.61 20.90 -8.47
CA LEU A 17 4.80 19.60 -7.84
C LEU A 17 5.45 19.74 -6.46
N LYS A 18 6.47 20.60 -6.35
CA LYS A 18 7.09 20.92 -5.06
C LYS A 18 6.09 21.55 -4.08
N ALA A 19 5.18 22.39 -4.57
CA ALA A 19 4.11 22.96 -3.76
C ALA A 19 3.16 21.88 -3.22
N LYS A 20 2.70 20.96 -4.06
CA LYS A 20 1.85 19.82 -3.65
C LYS A 20 2.54 18.95 -2.58
N LEU A 21 3.79 18.57 -2.79
CA LEU A 21 4.55 17.78 -1.81
C LEU A 21 4.69 18.49 -0.46
N ASN A 22 4.92 19.81 -0.46
CA ASN A 22 4.98 20.58 0.77
C ASN A 22 3.64 20.66 1.51
N ALA A 23 2.52 20.71 0.79
CA ALA A 23 1.19 20.69 1.38
C ALA A 23 0.83 19.32 1.96
N GLU A 24 1.25 18.24 1.31
CA GLU A 24 0.87 16.87 1.68
C GLU A 24 1.79 16.23 2.74
N ARG A 25 3.05 16.67 2.90
CA ARG A 25 4.01 16.03 3.83
C ARG A 25 3.60 16.02 5.30
N GLY A 26 2.67 16.87 5.73
CA GLY A 26 2.25 16.99 7.13
C GLY A 26 3.43 17.23 8.08
N ARG A 27 3.71 16.26 8.97
CA ARG A 27 4.81 16.31 9.94
C ARG A 27 6.15 15.77 9.40
N ASN A 28 6.16 15.19 8.21
CA ASN A 28 7.35 14.59 7.62
C ASN A 28 8.31 15.65 7.04
N SER A 29 9.59 15.30 6.96
CA SER A 29 10.52 16.03 6.10
C SER A 29 10.13 15.80 4.63
N LEU A 30 10.47 16.76 3.75
CA LEU A 30 10.18 16.62 2.33
C LEU A 30 10.85 15.38 1.73
N ASN A 31 12.09 15.07 2.16
CA ASN A 31 12.81 13.89 1.70
C ASN A 31 12.10 12.60 2.11
N ARG A 32 11.64 12.51 3.37
CA ARG A 32 10.91 11.35 3.87
C ARG A 32 9.62 11.12 3.08
N GLU A 33 8.86 12.19 2.82
CA GLU A 33 7.63 12.10 2.02
C GLU A 33 7.90 11.60 0.60
N ILE A 34 9.00 12.07 -0.03
CA ILE A 34 9.39 11.63 -1.37
C ILE A 34 9.75 10.14 -1.37
N ILE A 35 10.55 9.70 -0.40
CA ILE A 35 10.95 8.29 -0.26
C ILE A 35 9.71 7.41 -0.06
N GLU A 36 8.85 7.73 0.90
CA GLU A 36 7.65 6.94 1.21
C GLU A 36 6.73 6.78 -0.02
N ARG A 37 6.60 7.82 -0.85
CA ARG A 37 5.81 7.73 -2.10
C ARG A 37 6.48 6.88 -3.17
N LEU A 38 7.79 6.99 -3.31
CA LEU A 38 8.53 6.17 -4.26
C LEU A 38 8.44 4.71 -3.86
N GLU A 39 8.66 4.37 -2.58
CA GLU A 39 8.52 3.03 -2.06
C GLU A 39 7.13 2.45 -2.35
N ARG A 40 6.05 3.19 -2.04
CA ARG A 40 4.67 2.78 -2.39
C ARG A 40 4.43 2.56 -3.88
N THR A 41 5.19 3.21 -4.76
CA THR A 41 5.07 3.03 -6.22
C THR A 41 5.70 1.70 -6.66
N PHE A 42 6.69 1.21 -5.92
CA PHE A 42 7.37 -0.06 -6.18
C PHE A 42 6.83 -1.23 -5.33
N GLU A 43 5.96 -0.96 -4.35
CA GLU A 43 5.29 -2.00 -3.59
C GLU A 43 4.40 -2.85 -4.52
N PRO A 44 4.44 -4.19 -4.42
CA PRO A 44 3.54 -5.06 -5.17
C PRO A 44 2.09 -4.78 -4.76
N ASP A 45 1.15 -4.93 -5.71
CA ASP A 45 -0.28 -4.74 -5.45
C ASP A 45 -0.68 -5.53 -4.17
N PRO A 46 -1.11 -4.84 -3.10
CA PRO A 46 -1.47 -5.48 -1.83
C PRO A 46 -2.54 -6.57 -2.03
N SER A 47 -3.41 -6.40 -3.02
CA SER A 47 -4.47 -7.35 -3.37
C SER A 47 -3.88 -8.63 -3.94
N GLN A 48 -2.85 -8.48 -4.78
CA GLN A 48 -2.12 -9.60 -5.37
C GLN A 48 -1.33 -10.35 -4.30
N HIS A 49 -0.67 -9.63 -3.39
CA HIS A 49 0.08 -10.25 -2.29
C HIS A 49 -0.83 -11.03 -1.34
N LEU A 50 -1.99 -10.48 -0.99
CA LEU A 50 -3.01 -11.21 -0.20
C LEU A 50 -3.50 -12.46 -0.95
N ALA A 51 -3.79 -12.35 -2.25
CA ALA A 51 -4.21 -13.49 -3.05
C ALA A 51 -3.16 -14.61 -3.07
N ASP A 52 -1.88 -14.25 -3.14
CA ASP A 52 -0.78 -15.22 -3.14
C ASP A 52 -0.62 -15.92 -1.79
N ILE A 53 -0.83 -15.21 -0.66
CA ILE A 53 -0.83 -15.82 0.68
C ILE A 53 -1.98 -16.82 0.83
N PHE A 54 -3.19 -16.48 0.36
CA PHE A 54 -4.37 -17.31 0.56
C PHE A 54 -4.51 -18.46 -0.46
N ARG A 55 -3.89 -18.35 -1.63
CA ARG A 55 -3.97 -19.34 -2.73
C ARG A 55 -3.72 -20.79 -2.28
N PRO A 56 -2.65 -21.10 -1.53
CA PRO A 56 -2.36 -22.48 -1.12
C PRO A 56 -3.40 -23.07 -0.17
N PHE A 57 -4.09 -22.23 0.59
CA PHE A 57 -5.15 -22.65 1.51
C PHE A 57 -6.46 -22.87 0.77
N LEU A 58 -6.83 -21.93 -0.10
CA LEU A 58 -8.04 -22.04 -0.93
C LEU A 58 -7.99 -23.24 -1.87
N ALA A 59 -6.82 -23.59 -2.40
CA ALA A 59 -6.63 -24.76 -3.25
C ALA A 59 -6.97 -26.09 -2.55
N LYS A 60 -6.83 -26.15 -1.22
CA LYS A 60 -7.11 -27.34 -0.41
C LYS A 60 -8.58 -27.47 0.00
N LEU A 61 -9.38 -26.42 -0.16
CA LEU A 61 -10.79 -26.41 0.19
C LEU A 61 -11.64 -27.06 -0.91
N ASN A 62 -12.73 -27.70 -0.53
CA ASN A 62 -13.78 -28.10 -1.48
C ASN A 62 -14.60 -26.86 -1.91
N GLU A 63 -15.46 -27.04 -2.91
CA GLU A 63 -16.21 -25.94 -3.52
C GLU A 63 -17.13 -25.22 -2.51
N ASN A 64 -17.78 -25.97 -1.62
CA ASN A 64 -18.67 -25.41 -0.60
C ASN A 64 -17.91 -24.54 0.40
N ASP A 65 -16.73 -24.99 0.84
CA ASP A 65 -15.90 -24.25 1.77
C ASP A 65 -15.28 -23.01 1.12
N ARG A 66 -14.90 -23.08 -0.16
CA ARG A 66 -14.44 -21.89 -0.92
C ARG A 66 -15.53 -20.83 -1.02
N ALA A 67 -16.75 -21.23 -1.38
CA ALA A 67 -17.89 -20.32 -1.47
C ALA A 67 -18.13 -19.61 -0.12
N ARG A 68 -18.09 -20.37 0.98
CA ARG A 68 -18.28 -19.83 2.32
C ARG A 68 -17.18 -18.86 2.74
N VAL A 69 -15.93 -19.12 2.37
CA VAL A 69 -14.81 -18.20 2.62
C VAL A 69 -14.98 -16.90 1.82
N LEU A 70 -15.41 -16.97 0.56
CA LEU A 70 -15.71 -15.80 -0.28
C LEU A 70 -16.81 -14.92 0.32
N ASP A 71 -17.89 -15.52 0.82
CA ASP A 71 -18.98 -14.81 1.48
C ASP A 71 -18.51 -14.08 2.74
N LEU A 72 -17.72 -14.75 3.58
CA LEU A 72 -17.17 -14.18 4.81
C LEU A 72 -16.17 -13.04 4.50
N ALA A 73 -15.29 -13.23 3.52
CA ALA A 73 -14.36 -12.19 3.08
C ALA A 73 -15.09 -10.95 2.57
N THR A 74 -16.15 -11.15 1.79
CA THR A 74 -17.01 -10.06 1.29
C THR A 74 -17.72 -9.33 2.43
N ALA A 75 -18.23 -10.05 3.42
CA ALA A 75 -18.86 -9.47 4.60
C ALA A 75 -17.86 -8.64 5.44
N ALA A 76 -16.66 -9.17 5.67
CA ALA A 76 -15.59 -8.46 6.37
C ALA A 76 -15.18 -7.18 5.64
N GLY A 77 -15.00 -7.22 4.32
CA GLY A 77 -14.69 -6.06 3.50
C GLY A 77 -15.75 -4.96 3.61
N LYS A 78 -17.05 -5.32 3.62
CA LYS A 78 -18.15 -4.36 3.83
C LYS A 78 -18.09 -3.69 5.20
N ILE A 79 -17.70 -4.40 6.25
CA ILE A 79 -17.58 -3.84 7.61
C ILE A 79 -16.42 -2.84 7.66
N ILE A 80 -15.26 -3.21 7.12
CA ILE A 80 -14.06 -2.35 7.09
C ILE A 80 -14.33 -1.08 6.28
N ALA A 81 -14.96 -1.20 5.11
CA ALA A 81 -15.31 -0.06 4.26
C ALA A 81 -16.25 0.94 4.95
N LYS A 82 -17.21 0.45 5.76
CA LYS A 82 -18.08 1.31 6.58
C LYS A 82 -17.29 2.07 7.65
N GLY A 83 -16.30 1.43 8.28
CA GLY A 83 -15.42 2.07 9.26
C GLY A 83 -14.53 3.16 8.66
N ALA A 84 -13.99 2.93 7.45
CA ALA A 84 -13.14 3.88 6.76
C ALA A 84 -13.87 5.17 6.35
N ARG A 85 -15.15 5.09 5.97
CA ARG A 85 -15.97 6.27 5.62
C ARG A 85 -16.30 7.18 6.82
N LYS A 86 -16.34 6.64 8.04
CA LYS A 86 -16.73 7.38 9.24
C LYS A 86 -15.61 8.25 9.83
N ARG A 87 -14.37 8.09 9.35
CA ARG A 87 -13.18 8.77 9.87
C ARG A 87 -12.74 9.98 9.02
N ARG A 88 -13.53 10.36 8.01
CA ARG A 88 -13.36 11.56 7.19
C ARG A 88 -14.35 12.64 7.59
#